data_AF-A0A8T7CR70-F1
#
_entry.id   AF-A0A8T7CR70-F1
#
_cell.length_a   1.000
_cell.length_b   1.000
_cell.length_c   1.000
_cell.angle_alpha   90.00
_cell.angle_beta   90.00
_cell.angle_gamma   90.00
#
_symmetry.space_group_name_H-M   'P 1'
#
loop_
_entity.id
_entity.type
_entity.pdbx_description
1 polymer ?
#
loop_
_entity_poly.entity_id
_entity_poly.type
_entity_poly.pdbx_seq_one_letter_code
_entity_poly.pdbx_strand_id
1 'polypeptide(L)' 'MSAPLLFSIVESPTHPPLSEYYRERGIEELRLSSTRKAINALKTRKPDFVVAEFFYGYGNNYAGVNVCNLDVFLY' A
#
# COMPACT_ATOMS: atom_id res chain seq x y z
N MET A 1 4.83 -6.95 22.95
CA MET A 1 3.94 -6.63 21.81
C MET A 1 4.78 -6.72 20.55
N SER A 2 4.24 -7.27 19.46
CA SER A 2 4.93 -7.26 18.15
C SER A 2 5.04 -5.81 17.65
N ALA A 3 6.10 -5.49 16.91
CA ALA A 3 6.19 -4.23 16.18
C ALA A 3 4.98 -4.08 15.25
N PRO A 4 4.31 -2.91 15.19
CA PRO A 4 3.24 -2.68 14.23
C PRO A 4 3.76 -2.82 12.81
N LEU A 5 3.02 -3.49 11.94
CA LEU A 5 3.36 -3.68 10.54
C LEU A 5 2.70 -2.60 9.68
N LEU A 6 3.50 -1.92 8.87
CA LEU A 6 3.07 -0.90 7.92
C LEU A 6 3.34 -1.38 6.50
N PHE A 7 2.31 -1.39 5.66
CA PHE A 7 2.47 -1.56 4.22
C PHE A 7 2.68 -0.19 3.57
N SER A 8 3.84 0.01 2.94
CA SER A 8 4.12 1.16 2.09
C SER A 8 3.94 0.74 0.63
N ILE A 9 2.83 1.13 0.01
CA ILE A 9 2.52 0.85 -1.40
C ILE A 9 3.10 2.00 -2.24
N VAL A 10 4.22 1.72 -2.90
CA VAL A 10 5.02 2.68 -3.66
C VAL A 10 4.74 2.49 -5.14
N GLU A 11 3.81 3.26 -5.69
CA GLU A 11 3.45 3.22 -7.12
C GLU A 11 3.99 4.41 -7.91
N SER A 12 4.51 5.44 -7.22
CA SER A 12 5.17 6.55 -7.90
C SER A 12 6.39 7.09 -7.12
N PRO A 13 7.24 7.91 -7.78
CA PRO A 13 8.36 8.59 -7.13
C PRO A 13 7.93 9.62 -6.06
N THR A 14 6.66 10.03 -6.03
CA THR A 14 6.16 11.01 -5.05
C THR A 14 5.82 10.40 -3.69
N HIS A 15 5.95 9.07 -3.54
CA HIS A 15 5.69 8.41 -2.27
C HIS A 15 6.63 8.94 -1.18
N PRO A 16 6.11 9.41 -0.02
CA PRO A 16 6.94 9.99 1.03
C PRO A 16 8.03 9.03 1.53
N PRO A 17 9.31 9.45 1.57
CA PRO A 17 10.42 8.61 2.04
C PRO A 17 10.50 8.59 3.57
N LEU A 18 9.52 7.97 4.23
CA LEU A 18 9.38 7.98 5.70
C LEU A 18 9.93 6.72 6.41
N SER A 19 10.71 5.89 5.73
CA SER A 19 11.27 4.63 6.29
C SER A 19 12.06 4.83 7.58
N GLU A 20 12.83 5.92 7.67
CA GLU A 20 13.58 6.26 8.88
C GLU A 20 12.64 6.60 10.05
N TYR A 21 11.63 7.44 9.80
CA TYR A 21 10.62 7.78 10.79
C TYR A 21 9.87 6.56 11.33
N TYR A 22 9.51 5.61 10.45
CA TYR A 22 8.86 4.36 10.87
C TYR A 22 9.77 3.51 11.76
N ARG A 23 11.04 3.35 11.37
CA ARG A 23 12.04 2.60 12.11
C ARG A 23 12.28 3.19 13.51
N GLU A 24 12.40 4.52 13.61
CA GLU A 24 12.57 5.23 14.90
C GLU A 24 11.39 5.01 15.86
N ARG A 25 10.19 4.75 15.32
CA ARG A 25 8.98 4.45 16.12
C ARG A 25 8.73 2.95 16.32
N GLY A 26 9.67 2.10 15.91
CA GLY A 26 9.55 0.65 16.05
C GLY A 26 8.45 0.06 15.18
N ILE A 27 8.13 0.71 14.05
CA ILE A 27 7.19 0.20 13.04
C ILE A 27 7.98 -0.60 12.02
N GLU A 28 7.55 -1.83 11.74
CA GLU A 28 8.08 -2.65 10.66
C GLU A 28 7.46 -2.18 9.33
N GLU A 29 8.28 -1.65 8.42
CA GLU A 29 7.81 -1.24 7.09
C GLU A 29 8.02 -2.38 6.07
N LEU A 30 6.95 -2.79 5.38
CA LEU A 30 7.01 -3.61 4.18
C LEU A 30 6.72 -2.73 2.94
N ARG A 31 7.75 -2.50 2.14
CA ARG A 31 7.66 -1.73 0.89
C ARG A 31 7.21 -2.61 -0.26
N LEU A 32 6.13 -2.21 -0.93
CA LEU A 32 5.43 -2.96 -1.97
C LEU A 32 5.32 -2.08 -3.21
N SER A 33 5.89 -2.54 -4.33
CA SER A 33 5.98 -1.70 -5.54
C SER A 33 4.69 -1.63 -6.38
N SER A 34 3.57 -2.17 -5.89
CA SER A 34 2.26 -2.09 -6.55
C SER A 34 1.15 -2.61 -5.64
N THR A 35 -0.09 -2.20 -5.93
CA THR A 35 -1.30 -2.73 -5.28
C THR A 35 -1.40 -4.26 -5.41
N ARG A 36 -1.00 -4.84 -6.56
CA ARG A 36 -1.00 -6.30 -6.75
C ARG A 36 -0.06 -7.02 -5.77
N LYS A 37 1.13 -6.46 -5.52
CA LYS A 37 2.06 -7.02 -4.53
C LYS A 37 1.49 -6.90 -3.12
N ALA A 38 0.79 -5.79 -2.82
CA ALA A 38 0.13 -5.60 -1.55
C ALA A 38 -0.96 -6.65 -1.28
N ILE A 39 -1.84 -6.92 -2.26
CA ILE A 39 -2.86 -7.96 -2.16
C ILE A 39 -2.23 -9.35 -1.93
N ASN A 40 -1.13 -9.66 -2.62
CA ASN A 40 -0.43 -10.92 -2.38
C ASN A 40 0.21 -10.99 -0.98
N ALA A 41 0.76 -9.88 -0.47
CA ALA A 41 1.30 -9.81 0.89
C ALA A 41 0.22 -9.95 1.96
N LEU A 42 -0.99 -9.41 1.74
CA LEU A 42 -2.14 -9.53 2.65
C LEU A 42 -2.51 -10.99 2.96
N LYS A 43 -2.23 -11.93 2.04
CA LYS A 43 -2.51 -13.36 2.23
C LYS A 43 -1.69 -13.99 3.36
N THR A 44 -0.55 -13.41 3.71
CA THR A 44 0.38 -13.97 4.71
C THR A 44 0.70 -13.01 5.85
N ARG A 45 0.54 -11.70 5.63
CA ARG A 45 0.89 -10.64 6.57
C ARG A 45 -0.27 -9.66 6.68
N LYS A 46 -0.83 -9.52 7.88
CA LYS A 46 -1.87 -8.52 8.17
C LYS A 46 -1.19 -7.22 8.66
N PRO A 47 -1.23 -6.11 7.91
CA PRO A 47 -0.70 -4.84 8.37
C PRO A 47 -1.64 -4.18 9.40
N ASP A 48 -1.06 -3.38 10.28
CA ASP A 48 -1.76 -2.44 11.17
C ASP A 48 -2.03 -1.11 10.45
N PHE A 49 -1.12 -0.71 9.55
CA PHE A 49 -1.22 0.52 8.77
C PHE A 49 -0.98 0.28 7.29
N VAL A 50 -1.65 1.05 6.45
CA VAL A 50 -1.38 1.11 5.00
C VAL A 50 -1.12 2.56 4.62
N VAL A 51 0.03 2.80 4.00
CA VAL A 51 0.40 4.09 3.41
C VAL A 51 0.52 3.88 1.91
N ALA A 52 -0.29 4.60 1.15
CA ALA A 52 -0.35 4.50 -0.30
C ALA A 52 -0.69 5.86 -0.90
N GLU A 53 -0.31 6.05 -2.15
CA GLU A 53 -0.73 7.19 -2.94
C GLU A 53 -2.09 6.89 -3.56
N PHE A 54 -3.01 7.86 -3.49
CA PHE A 54 -4.32 7.75 -4.14
C PHE A 54 -4.26 8.44 -5.50
N PHE A 55 -4.39 7.66 -6.57
CA PHE A 55 -4.53 8.16 -7.93
C PHE A 55 -5.98 8.06 -8.34
N TYR A 56 -6.65 9.21 -8.44
CA TYR A 56 -7.96 9.27 -9.08
C TYR A 56 -7.76 9.10 -10.59
N GLY A 57 -8.44 8.11 -11.15
CA GLY A 57 -8.39 7.86 -12.58
C GLY A 57 -9.54 6.96 -12.94
N TYR A 58 -10.63 7.56 -13.43
CA TYR A 58 -11.75 6.80 -13.98
C TYR A 58 -11.27 6.06 -15.23
N GLY A 59 -10.97 4.78 -15.06
CA GLY A 59 -10.46 3.91 -16.09
C GLY A 59 -11.49 2.85 -16.44
N ASN A 60 -12.13 3.01 -17.59
CA ASN A 60 -12.76 1.91 -18.30
C ASN A 60 -11.62 1.07 -18.90
N ASN A 61 -11.24 0.00 -18.22
CA ASN A 61 -10.59 -1.12 -18.88
C ASN A 61 -11.65 -2.22 -18.96
N TYR A 62 -11.68 -2.95 -20.08
CA TYR A 62 -12.65 -4.00 -20.47
C TYR A 62 -13.03 -5.08 -19.41
N ALA A 63 -12.51 -4.99 -18.18
CA ALA A 63 -12.73 -5.90 -17.05
C ALA A 63 -13.36 -5.26 -15.78
N GLY A 64 -13.70 -3.97 -15.77
CA GLY A 64 -14.39 -3.33 -14.63
C GLY A 64 -14.21 -1.81 -14.55
N VAL A 65 -15.07 -1.12 -13.78
CA VAL A 65 -14.93 0.30 -13.46
C VAL A 65 -14.03 0.42 -12.24
N ASN A 66 -12.81 0.95 -12.40
CA ASN A 66 -11.99 1.42 -11.28
C ASN A 66 -12.03 2.95 -11.25
N VAL A 67 -12.38 3.49 -10.08
CA VAL A 67 -12.33 4.89 -9.70
C VAL A 67 -10.90 5.29 -9.29
N CYS A 68 -10.15 4.39 -8.66
CA CYS A 68 -8.76 4.63 -8.25
C CYS A 68 -7.87 3.37 -8.27
N ASN A 69 -6.56 3.58 -8.11
CA ASN A 69 -5.54 2.51 -8.00
C ASN A 69 -5.69 1.61 -6.76
N LEU A 70 -6.48 2.03 -5.77
CA LEU A 70 -6.69 1.32 -4.49
C LEU A 70 -8.02 0.58 -4.40
N ASP A 71 -8.92 0.69 -5.38
CA ASP A 71 -10.28 0.10 -5.29
C ASP A 71 -10.24 -1.40 -4.98
N VAL A 72 -9.41 -2.14 -5.73
CA VAL A 72 -9.26 -3.59 -5.55
C VAL A 72 -8.58 -3.95 -4.21
N PHE A 73 -7.78 -3.03 -3.65
CA PHE A 73 -7.14 -3.26 -2.36
C PHE A 73 -8.07 -3.01 -1.18
N LEU A 74 -9.04 -2.10 -1.33
CA LEU A 74 -9.96 -1.67 -0.28
C LEU A 74 -11.32 -2.40 -0.31
N TYR A 75 -11.60 -3.18 -1.36
CA TYR A 75 -12.80 -4.02 -1.49
C TYR A 75 -12.65 -5.36 -0.76
#